data_AF-A0A2W4LX77-F1
#
_entry.id   AF-A0A2W4LX77-F1
#
_cell.length_a   1.000
_cell.length_b   1.000
_cell.length_c   1.000
_cell.angle_alpha   90.00
_cell.angle_beta   90.00
_cell.angle_gamma   90.00
#
_symmetry.space_group_name_H-M   'P 1'
#
loop_
_entity.id
_entity.type
_entity.pdbx_description
1 polymer ?
#
loop_
_entity_poly.entity_id
_entity_poly.type
_entity_poly.pdbx_seq_one_letter_code
_entity_poly.pdbx_strand_id
1 'polypeptide(L)'
;MSNRARRMARHHARSRRGGGLNLVSLMDIFTILVFFLLVNSAEVQTLETPKDITLPESIAETKPRETVVVHVSHDQVLVQGQVVTTLAEVEALEGNIIEPLKVALKAQSDRILRADAAQDIAGREITILGDRELPFRVLKKIMATCTDA
;
A
#
# COMPACT_ATOMS: atom_id res chain seq x y z
N MET A 1 -39.41 -26.26 69.81
CA MET A 1 -38.71 -25.70 68.64
C MET A 1 -38.34 -24.25 68.93
N SER A 2 -37.04 -23.89 68.86
CA SER A 2 -36.59 -22.52 69.17
C SER A 2 -37.08 -21.50 68.13
N ASN A 3 -37.29 -20.25 68.55
CA ASN A 3 -37.74 -19.17 67.66
C ASN A 3 -36.79 -18.93 66.48
N ARG A 4 -35.49 -19.19 66.68
CA ARG A 4 -34.46 -19.12 65.63
C ARG A 4 -34.62 -20.24 64.59
N ALA A 5 -34.88 -21.48 65.03
CA ALA A 5 -35.15 -22.60 64.13
C ALA A 5 -36.40 -22.35 63.29
N ARG A 6 -37.45 -21.78 63.90
CA ARG A 6 -38.70 -21.42 63.20
C ARG A 6 -38.49 -20.33 62.14
N ARG A 7 -37.59 -19.38 62.39
CA ARG A 7 -37.20 -18.33 61.43
C ARG A 7 -36.38 -18.89 60.27
N MET A 8 -35.41 -19.75 60.55
CA MET A 8 -34.59 -20.42 59.54
C MET A 8 -35.44 -21.31 58.62
N ALA A 9 -36.38 -22.08 59.19
CA ALA A 9 -37.28 -22.92 58.40
C ALA A 9 -38.17 -22.11 57.44
N ARG A 10 -38.69 -20.95 57.89
CA ARG A 10 -39.47 -20.04 57.03
C ARG A 10 -38.63 -19.43 55.90
N HIS A 11 -37.36 -19.10 56.19
CA HIS A 11 -36.44 -18.55 55.19
C HIS A 11 -36.13 -19.58 54.10
N HIS A 12 -35.81 -20.82 54.48
CA HIS A 12 -35.58 -21.91 53.53
C HIS A 12 -36.83 -22.25 52.70
N ALA A 13 -38.02 -22.21 53.30
CA ALA A 13 -39.28 -22.44 52.58
C ALA A 13 -39.58 -21.35 51.52
N ARG A 14 -39.10 -20.11 51.71
CA ARG A 14 -39.20 -19.02 50.73
C ARG A 14 -38.14 -19.11 49.64
N SER A 15 -36.91 -19.48 50.01
CA SER A 15 -35.81 -19.69 49.06
C SER A 15 -36.10 -20.82 48.06
N ARG A 16 -36.81 -21.88 48.47
CA ARG A 16 -37.24 -22.96 47.56
C ARG A 16 -38.39 -22.58 46.61
N ARG A 17 -38.97 -21.40 46.74
CA ARG A 17 -40.07 -20.89 45.89
C ARG A 17 -39.61 -19.96 44.77
N GLY A 18 -38.32 -19.59 44.74
CA GLY A 18 -37.74 -18.74 43.70
C GLY A 18 -36.86 -19.56 42.78
N GLY A 19 -37.28 -19.77 41.54
CA GLY A 19 -36.43 -20.42 40.53
C GLY A 19 -37.12 -20.97 39.29
N GLY A 20 -38.35 -20.54 38.98
CA GLY A 20 -38.92 -20.76 37.64
C GLY A 20 -38.63 -19.55 36.78
N LEU A 21 -37.96 -19.74 35.64
CA LEU A 21 -37.94 -18.71 34.60
C LEU A 21 -39.38 -18.42 34.18
N ASN A 22 -39.77 -17.15 34.10
CA ASN A 22 -41.11 -16.80 33.65
C ASN A 22 -41.24 -17.15 32.15
N LEU A 23 -41.95 -18.23 31.84
CA LEU A 23 -42.13 -18.72 30.48
C LEU A 23 -42.69 -17.64 29.54
N VAL A 24 -43.54 -16.73 30.06
CA VAL A 24 -44.09 -15.60 29.30
C VAL A 24 -42.96 -14.66 28.86
N SER A 25 -42.11 -14.22 29.80
CA SER A 25 -40.97 -13.34 29.48
C SER A 25 -39.94 -14.02 28.58
N LEU A 26 -39.78 -15.35 28.68
CA LEU A 26 -38.87 -16.11 27.83
C LEU A 26 -39.38 -16.21 26.38
N MET A 27 -40.69 -16.45 26.20
CA MET A 27 -41.30 -16.45 24.87
C MET A 27 -41.17 -15.09 24.19
N ASP A 28 -41.38 -13.99 24.94
CA ASP A 28 -41.28 -12.63 24.39
C ASP A 28 -39.87 -12.27 23.88
N ILE A 29 -38.82 -12.72 24.59
CA ILE A 29 -37.44 -12.50 24.13
C ILE A 29 -37.13 -13.34 22.89
N PHE A 30 -37.59 -14.60 22.85
CA PHE A 30 -37.37 -15.46 21.68
C PHE A 30 -38.09 -14.95 20.43
N THR A 31 -39.32 -14.47 20.56
CA THR A 31 -40.09 -13.95 19.42
C THR A 31 -39.47 -12.68 18.84
N ILE A 32 -38.96 -11.77 19.68
CA ILE A 32 -38.22 -10.58 19.22
C ILE A 32 -36.97 -10.98 18.44
N LEU A 33 -36.18 -11.95 18.92
CA LEU A 33 -34.98 -12.41 18.22
C LEU A 33 -35.31 -13.06 16.88
N VAL A 34 -36.35 -13.88 16.80
CA VAL A 34 -36.76 -14.52 15.54
C VAL A 34 -37.24 -13.47 14.53
N PHE A 35 -38.03 -12.48 14.94
CA PHE A 35 -38.44 -11.39 14.05
C PHE A 35 -37.27 -10.52 13.61
N PHE A 36 -36.35 -10.19 14.53
CA PHE A 36 -35.13 -9.46 14.19
C PHE A 36 -34.30 -10.23 13.16
N LEU A 37 -34.08 -11.53 13.38
CA LEU A 37 -33.36 -12.39 12.45
C LEU A 37 -34.08 -12.48 11.11
N LEU A 38 -35.41 -12.62 11.09
CA LEU A 38 -36.18 -12.72 9.86
C LEU A 38 -36.13 -11.42 9.02
N VAL A 39 -36.20 -10.25 9.68
CA VAL A 39 -36.08 -8.95 9.00
C VAL A 39 -34.66 -8.71 8.49
N ASN A 40 -33.64 -9.03 9.28
CA ASN A 40 -32.25 -8.79 8.90
C ASN A 40 -31.68 -9.86 7.94
N SER A 41 -32.21 -11.08 7.96
CA SER A 41 -31.83 -12.13 7.00
C SER A 41 -32.45 -11.92 5.61
N ALA A 42 -33.53 -11.13 5.51
CA ALA A 42 -34.16 -10.82 4.23
C ALA A 42 -33.34 -9.86 3.36
N GLU A 43 -32.32 -9.19 3.92
CA GLU A 43 -31.44 -8.27 3.18
C GLU A 43 -30.35 -8.96 2.35
N VAL A 44 -30.17 -10.29 2.47
CA VAL A 44 -29.31 -11.05 1.58
C VAL A 44 -30.15 -11.68 0.46
N GLN A 45 -30.86 -10.84 -0.30
CA GLN A 45 -31.19 -11.22 -1.67
C GLN A 45 -29.85 -11.29 -2.40
N THR A 46 -29.35 -12.50 -2.58
CA THR A 46 -28.27 -12.81 -3.50
C THR A 46 -28.56 -12.07 -4.80
N LEU A 47 -27.78 -11.05 -5.11
CA LEU A 47 -27.72 -10.49 -6.46
C LEU A 47 -27.48 -11.70 -7.36
N GLU A 48 -28.51 -12.16 -8.06
CA GLU A 48 -28.36 -13.19 -9.07
C GLU A 48 -27.38 -12.63 -10.08
N THR A 49 -26.12 -13.07 -9.96
CA THR A 49 -25.05 -12.61 -10.84
C THR A 49 -25.49 -13.02 -12.24
N PRO A 50 -25.71 -12.07 -13.17
CA PRO A 50 -26.23 -12.42 -14.47
C PRO A 50 -25.27 -13.41 -15.12
N LYS A 51 -25.77 -14.61 -15.44
CA LYS A 51 -24.97 -15.71 -16.03
C LYS A 51 -24.45 -15.38 -17.44
N ASP A 52 -24.80 -14.21 -17.99
CA ASP A 52 -24.44 -13.73 -19.32
C ASP A 52 -23.36 -12.64 -19.33
N ILE A 53 -22.73 -12.31 -18.19
CA ILE A 53 -21.66 -11.30 -18.18
C ILE A 53 -20.30 -11.99 -18.23
N THR A 54 -19.69 -12.02 -19.42
CA THR A 54 -18.25 -12.23 -19.57
C THR A 54 -17.53 -10.94 -19.17
N LEU A 55 -16.92 -10.96 -17.99
CA LEU A 55 -16.03 -9.87 -17.59
C LEU A 55 -14.82 -9.85 -18.56
N PRO A 56 -14.51 -8.70 -19.18
CA PRO A 56 -13.32 -8.61 -20.03
C PRO A 56 -12.06 -8.83 -19.18
N GLU A 57 -11.06 -9.50 -19.75
CA GLU A 57 -9.74 -9.58 -19.11
C GLU A 57 -9.15 -8.16 -19.06
N SER A 58 -9.16 -7.57 -17.87
CA SER A 58 -8.46 -6.31 -17.64
C SER A 58 -6.97 -6.61 -17.50
N ILE A 59 -6.28 -6.62 -18.64
CA ILE A 59 -4.82 -6.62 -18.67
C ILE A 59 -4.38 -5.17 -18.75
N ALA A 60 -4.04 -4.57 -17.61
CA ALA A 60 -3.31 -3.30 -17.57
C ALA A 60 -1.85 -3.57 -17.93
N GLU A 61 -1.54 -3.76 -19.21
CA GLU A 61 -0.18 -3.84 -19.75
C GLU A 61 0.43 -2.44 -19.87
N THR A 62 0.65 -1.75 -18.74
CA THR A 62 1.54 -0.59 -18.76
C THR A 62 2.96 -1.13 -18.83
N LYS A 63 3.50 -1.24 -20.05
CA LYS A 63 4.93 -1.57 -20.23
C LYS A 63 5.77 -0.56 -19.43
N PRO A 64 6.83 -1.01 -18.74
CA PRO A 64 7.75 -0.11 -18.07
C PRO A 64 8.22 0.97 -19.04
N ARG A 65 8.10 2.23 -18.64
CA ARG A 65 8.61 3.36 -19.45
C ARG A 65 10.10 3.16 -19.65
N GLU A 66 10.57 3.29 -20.90
CA GLU A 66 12.00 3.26 -21.20
C GLU A 66 12.64 4.57 -20.68
N THR A 67 13.15 4.54 -19.46
CA THR A 67 13.80 5.69 -18.82
C THR A 67 15.32 5.60 -18.95
N VAL A 68 16.00 6.75 -18.84
CA VAL A 68 17.46 6.76 -18.76
C VAL A 68 17.88 6.27 -17.37
N VAL A 69 18.60 5.15 -17.32
CA VAL A 69 19.09 4.59 -16.05
C VAL A 69 20.51 5.08 -15.77
N VAL A 70 20.70 5.75 -14.63
CA VAL A 70 21.99 6.15 -14.06
C VAL A 70 22.32 5.19 -12.93
N HIS A 71 23.36 4.39 -13.09
CA HIS A 71 23.83 3.46 -12.07
C HIS A 71 25.02 4.05 -11.32
N VAL A 72 24.97 4.05 -9.99
CA VAL A 72 26.01 4.61 -9.12
C VAL A 72 26.52 3.50 -8.20
N SER A 73 27.66 2.92 -8.57
CA SER A 73 28.36 1.94 -7.76
C SER A 73 29.37 2.63 -6.81
N HIS A 74 30.06 1.85 -5.98
CA HIS A 74 31.09 2.37 -5.07
C HIS A 74 32.24 3.10 -5.78
N ASP A 75 32.59 2.68 -7.00
CA ASP A 75 33.75 3.23 -7.71
C ASP A 75 33.39 4.10 -8.91
N GLN A 76 32.23 3.88 -9.53
CA GLN A 76 31.92 4.41 -10.86
C GLN A 76 30.45 4.81 -11.02
N VAL A 77 30.24 5.80 -11.89
CA VAL A 77 28.92 6.24 -12.36
C VAL A 77 28.77 5.82 -13.81
N LEU A 78 27.69 5.10 -14.10
CA LEU A 78 27.35 4.62 -15.43
C LEU A 78 26.01 5.19 -15.91
N VAL A 79 25.91 5.44 -17.20
CA VAL A 79 24.65 5.79 -17.88
C VAL A 79 24.39 4.72 -18.92
N GLN A 80 23.24 4.02 -18.82
CA GLN A 80 22.88 2.94 -19.75
C GLN A 80 23.99 1.88 -19.91
N GLY A 81 24.68 1.55 -18.80
CA GLY A 81 25.76 0.57 -18.76
C GLY A 81 27.12 1.06 -19.28
N GLN A 82 27.25 2.33 -19.69
CA GLN A 82 28.52 2.94 -20.08
C GLN A 82 29.11 3.76 -18.93
N VAL A 83 30.39 3.56 -18.63
CA VAL A 83 31.09 4.32 -17.58
C VAL A 83 31.30 5.76 -18.04
N VAL A 84 30.91 6.71 -17.19
CA VAL A 84 30.99 8.15 -17.50
C VAL A 84 32.01 8.87 -16.63
N THR A 85 32.09 8.51 -15.35
CA THR A 85 33.05 9.10 -14.39
C THR A 85 33.25 8.17 -13.21
N THR A 86 34.29 8.41 -12.42
CA THR A 86 34.54 7.70 -11.16
C THR A 86 33.94 8.44 -9.97
N LEU A 87 33.62 7.72 -8.90
CA LEU A 87 33.08 8.34 -7.69
C LEU A 87 34.09 9.31 -7.06
N ALA A 88 35.39 8.99 -7.13
CA ALA A 88 36.47 9.84 -6.64
C ALA A 88 36.50 11.22 -7.32
N GLU A 89 36.29 11.27 -8.64
CA GLU A 89 36.21 12.52 -9.39
C GLU A 89 34.97 13.34 -8.99
N VAL A 90 33.82 12.68 -8.82
CA VAL A 90 32.57 13.33 -8.40
C VAL A 90 32.70 13.90 -6.98
N GLU A 91 33.41 13.19 -6.10
CA GLU A 91 33.65 13.63 -4.73
C GLU A 91 34.59 14.83 -4.66
N ALA A 92 35.67 14.82 -5.44
CA ALA A 92 36.68 15.88 -5.50
C ALA A 92 36.17 17.16 -6.18
N LEU A 93 35.08 17.08 -6.94
CA LEU A 93 34.50 18.22 -7.62
C LEU A 93 33.98 19.28 -6.64
N GLU A 94 34.43 20.54 -6.74
CA GLU A 94 33.93 21.62 -5.86
C GLU A 94 32.51 22.10 -6.24
N GLY A 95 32.06 21.79 -7.45
CA GLY A 95 30.74 22.13 -7.97
C GLY A 95 29.66 21.07 -7.75
N ASN A 96 28.43 21.41 -8.14
CA ASN A 96 27.29 20.50 -8.12
C ASN A 96 27.02 19.80 -9.47
N ILE A 97 27.70 20.24 -10.54
CA ILE A 97 27.44 19.78 -11.91
C ILE A 97 28.59 18.90 -12.39
N ILE A 98 28.27 17.64 -12.69
CA ILE A 98 29.22 16.66 -13.21
C ILE A 98 29.14 16.71 -14.74
N GLU A 99 30.06 17.47 -15.37
CA GLU A 99 30.00 17.73 -16.82
C GLU A 99 29.97 16.46 -17.69
N PRO A 100 30.79 15.41 -17.42
CA PRO A 100 30.73 14.17 -18.19
C PRO A 100 29.34 13.50 -18.14
N LEU A 101 28.70 13.52 -16.96
CA LEU A 101 27.37 12.97 -16.75
C LEU A 101 26.30 13.77 -17.51
N LYS A 102 26.39 15.10 -17.48
CA LYS A 102 25.48 15.98 -18.23
C LYS A 102 25.53 15.71 -19.73
N VAL A 103 26.73 15.59 -20.30
CA VAL A 103 26.91 15.29 -21.73
C VAL A 103 26.33 13.93 -22.09
N ALA A 104 26.60 12.90 -21.28
CA ALA A 104 26.07 11.55 -21.49
C ALA A 104 24.53 11.51 -21.42
N LEU A 105 23.94 12.21 -20.44
CA LEU A 105 22.49 12.32 -20.29
C LEU A 105 21.84 13.04 -21.47
N LYS A 106 22.39 14.17 -21.92
CA LYS A 106 21.88 14.89 -23.11
C LYS A 106 21.92 14.03 -24.36
N ALA A 107 23.03 13.34 -24.60
CA ALA A 107 23.18 12.45 -25.75
C ALA A 107 22.12 11.33 -25.76
N GLN A 108 21.79 10.79 -24.58
CA GLN A 108 20.81 9.72 -24.46
C GLN A 108 19.37 10.23 -24.50
N SER A 109 19.07 11.35 -23.84
CA SER A 109 17.76 12.02 -23.90
C SER A 109 17.43 12.41 -25.35
N ASP A 110 18.38 12.97 -26.10
CA ASP A 110 18.21 13.30 -27.51
C ASP A 110 17.96 12.07 -28.40
N ARG A 111 18.42 10.89 -28.00
CA ARG A 111 18.18 9.64 -28.73
C ARG A 111 16.77 9.11 -28.47
N ILE A 112 16.30 9.18 -27.22
CA ILE A 112 14.96 8.74 -26.80
C ILE A 112 13.88 9.70 -27.32
N LEU A 113 14.11 11.02 -27.22
CA LEU A 113 13.19 12.05 -27.71
C LEU A 113 13.02 12.06 -29.25
N ARG A 114 13.97 11.48 -30.00
CA ARG A 114 13.82 11.28 -31.46
C ARG A 114 12.99 10.04 -31.80
N ALA A 115 12.89 9.07 -30.87
CA ALA A 115 12.06 7.89 -31.03
C ALA A 115 10.58 8.18 -30.67
N ASP A 116 10.35 9.01 -29.65
CA ASP A 116 9.02 9.45 -29.23
C ASP A 116 8.79 10.93 -29.60
N ALA A 117 8.08 11.16 -30.72
CA ALA A 117 7.80 12.49 -31.27
C ALA A 117 6.78 13.34 -30.45
N ALA A 118 6.70 13.14 -29.14
CA ALA A 118 5.84 13.92 -28.25
C ALA A 118 6.70 14.59 -27.19
N GLN A 119 6.65 15.93 -27.16
CA GLN A 119 7.26 16.80 -26.16
C GLN A 119 6.60 16.64 -24.78
N ASP A 120 6.46 15.41 -24.29
CA ASP A 120 5.89 15.16 -22.98
C ASP A 120 7.01 15.17 -21.93
N ILE A 121 6.78 15.87 -20.82
CA ILE A 121 7.70 15.94 -19.68
C ILE A 121 8.00 14.53 -19.16
N ALA A 122 7.04 13.62 -19.35
CA ALA A 122 7.12 12.21 -19.01
C ALA A 122 8.16 11.40 -19.83
N GLY A 123 8.67 11.93 -20.95
CA GLY A 123 9.77 11.33 -21.72
C GLY A 123 11.17 11.66 -21.18
N ARG A 124 11.27 12.53 -20.16
CA ARG A 124 12.52 12.93 -19.50
C ARG A 124 12.73 12.26 -18.14
N GLU A 125 12.03 11.17 -17.88
CA GLU A 125 12.20 10.40 -16.66
C GLU A 125 13.61 9.79 -16.61
N ILE A 126 14.32 10.02 -15.50
CA ILE A 126 15.64 9.47 -15.21
C ILE A 126 15.52 8.60 -13.96
N THR A 127 15.93 7.34 -14.07
CA THR A 127 15.98 6.40 -12.94
C THR A 127 17.40 6.37 -12.39
N ILE A 128 17.58 6.72 -11.11
CA ILE A 128 18.88 6.65 -10.44
C ILE A 128 18.92 5.39 -9.57
N LEU A 129 19.82 4.47 -9.89
CA LEU A 129 20.11 3.26 -9.12
C LEU A 129 21.43 3.45 -8.37
N GLY A 130 21.34 3.79 -7.08
CA GLY A 130 22.53 3.96 -6.24
C GLY A 130 22.73 2.81 -5.26
N ASP A 131 23.99 2.55 -4.93
CA ASP A 131 24.33 1.69 -3.79
C ASP A 131 23.78 2.23 -2.47
N ARG A 132 23.49 1.34 -1.51
CA ARG A 132 22.93 1.67 -0.20
C ARG A 132 23.83 2.60 0.61
N GLU A 133 25.15 2.45 0.48
CA GLU A 133 26.15 3.18 1.26
C GLU A 133 26.57 4.51 0.59
N LEU A 134 25.92 4.89 -0.51
CA LEU A 134 26.25 6.09 -1.26
C LEU A 134 26.10 7.37 -0.40
N PRO A 135 27.17 8.18 -0.24
CA PRO A 135 27.07 9.43 0.52
C PRO A 135 26.07 10.41 -0.11
N PHE A 136 25.23 11.02 0.73
CA PHE A 136 24.21 11.99 0.27
C PHE A 136 24.80 13.15 -0.55
N ARG A 137 26.02 13.60 -0.24
CA ARG A 137 26.73 14.64 -1.00
C ARG A 137 26.90 14.26 -2.47
N VAL A 138 27.21 13.00 -2.76
CA VAL A 138 27.41 12.50 -4.13
C VAL A 138 26.07 12.41 -4.83
N LEU A 139 25.08 11.79 -4.18
CA LEU A 139 23.72 11.68 -4.72
C LEU A 139 23.14 13.06 -5.07
N LYS A 140 23.36 14.07 -4.23
CA LYS A 140 22.92 15.45 -4.47
C LYS A 140 23.53 16.04 -5.75
N LYS A 141 24.82 15.84 -6.00
CA LYS A 141 25.49 16.31 -7.23
C LYS A 141 24.94 15.59 -8.46
N ILE A 142 24.71 14.28 -8.36
CA ILE A 142 24.12 13.49 -9.44
C ILE A 142 22.72 14.00 -9.76
N MET A 143 21.84 14.17 -8.76
CA MET A 143 20.49 14.70 -8.96
C MET A 143 20.47 16.12 -9.54
N ALA A 144 21.37 16.99 -9.07
CA ALA A 144 21.52 18.34 -9.61
C ALA A 144 21.94 18.32 -11.09
N THR A 145 22.89 17.45 -11.43
CA THR A 145 23.34 17.26 -12.81
C THR A 145 22.22 16.70 -13.70
N CYS A 146 21.43 15.74 -13.21
CA CYS A 146 20.29 15.19 -13.94
C CYS A 146 19.19 16.23 -14.21
N THR A 147 19.03 17.21 -13.32
CA THR A 147 18.03 18.29 -13.48
C THR A 147 18.51 19.37 -14.45
N ASP A 148 19.81 19.57 -14.55
CA ASP A 148 20.46 20.56 -15.43
C ASP A 148 20.71 20.04 -16.87
N ALA A 149 20.70 18.71 -17.05
CA ALA A 149 20.86 18.04 -18.34
C ALA A 149 19.59 18.11 -19.19
#